data_AF-G3M072-F1
#
_entry.id   AF-G3M072-F1
#
_cell.length_a   1.000
_cell.length_b   1.000
_cell.length_c   1.000
_cell.angle_alpha   90.00
_cell.angle_beta   90.00
_cell.angle_gamma   90.00
#
_symmetry.space_group_name_H-M   'P 1'
#
loop_
_entity.id
_entity.type
_entity.pdbx_description
1 polymer ?
#
loop_
_entity_poly.entity_id
_entity_poly.type
_entity_poly.pdbx_seq_one_letter_code
_entity_poly.pdbx_strand_id
1 'polypeptide(L)'
;FGIRFPCMSDAYSKDLRTLVLDVGSELNCSRFIRTGVYCMVSGPNFETIAEARMLLTLGCDSVGMSMVPEVTVAKHCGLRVLGLTLITNKVSLNY
;
A
#
# COMPACT_ATOMS: atom_id res chain seq x y z
N PHE A 1 -16.48 -12.49 8.19
CA PHE A 1 -17.31 -11.30 8.49
C PHE A 1 -17.00 -10.81 9.92
N GLY A 2 -17.42 -9.59 10.31
CA GLY A 2 -17.17 -9.00 11.63
C GLY A 2 -18.02 -7.75 11.93
N ILE A 3 -17.45 -6.73 12.59
CA ILE A 3 -18.21 -5.58 13.14
C ILE A 3 -18.75 -4.64 12.06
N ARG A 4 -19.89 -3.98 12.34
CA ARG A 4 -20.55 -3.10 11.37
C ARG A 4 -19.67 -1.97 10.84
N PHE A 5 -18.80 -1.43 11.69
CA PHE A 5 -17.90 -0.31 11.37
C PHE A 5 -16.47 -0.66 11.78
N PRO A 6 -15.70 -1.38 10.93
CA PRO A 6 -14.32 -1.76 11.25
C PRO A 6 -13.40 -0.54 11.27
N CYS A 7 -12.54 -0.45 12.29
CA CYS A 7 -11.45 0.53 12.31
C CYS A 7 -10.36 0.10 11.32
N MET A 8 -9.84 1.05 10.52
CA MET A 8 -8.82 0.81 9.50
C MET A 8 -7.44 1.37 9.86
N SER A 9 -7.29 2.09 10.98
CA SER A 9 -6.01 2.71 11.39
C SER A 9 -4.89 1.69 11.62
N ASP A 10 -5.27 0.45 11.95
CA ASP A 10 -4.38 -0.70 12.18
C ASP A 10 -4.71 -1.84 11.18
N ALA A 11 -5.19 -1.50 9.98
CA ALA A 11 -5.49 -2.49 8.95
C ALA A 11 -4.26 -3.32 8.55
N TYR A 12 -3.09 -2.68 8.49
CA TYR A 12 -1.81 -3.33 8.19
C TYR A 12 -1.04 -3.61 9.48
N SER A 13 -0.79 -4.89 9.76
CA SER A 13 -0.18 -5.33 11.01
C SER A 13 1.23 -4.75 11.19
N LYS A 14 1.48 -4.12 12.34
CA LYS A 14 2.81 -3.60 12.71
C LYS A 14 3.84 -4.73 12.79
N ASP A 15 3.49 -5.84 13.45
CA ASP A 15 4.40 -6.97 13.66
C ASP A 15 4.80 -7.63 12.34
N LEU A 16 3.87 -7.80 11.40
CA LEU A 16 4.19 -8.35 10.08
C LEU A 16 5.10 -7.41 9.27
N ARG A 17 4.93 -6.08 9.42
CA ARG A 17 5.83 -5.10 8.79
C ARG A 17 7.23 -5.16 9.39
N THR A 18 7.35 -5.26 10.70
CA THR A 18 8.64 -5.44 11.39
C THR A 18 9.32 -6.72 10.91
N LEU A 19 8.59 -7.84 10.84
CA LEU A 19 9.11 -9.11 10.33
C LEU A 19 9.69 -8.98 8.91
N VAL A 20 9.01 -8.25 8.01
CA VAL A 20 9.53 -8.01 6.65
C VAL A 20 10.84 -7.22 6.66
N LEU A 21 10.97 -6.23 7.54
CA LEU A 21 12.20 -5.45 7.64
C LEU A 21 13.35 -6.29 8.19
N ASP A 22 13.07 -7.13 9.19
CA ASP A 22 14.06 -8.03 9.80
C ASP A 22 14.57 -9.06 8.78
N VAL A 23 13.63 -9.77 8.12
CA VAL A 23 13.95 -10.73 7.04
C VAL A 23 14.67 -10.02 5.89
N GLY A 24 14.26 -8.80 5.55
CA GLY A 24 14.94 -7.98 4.55
C GLY A 24 16.39 -7.68 4.90
N SER A 25 16.70 -7.49 6.17
CA SER A 25 18.06 -7.30 6.67
C SER A 25 18.88 -8.58 6.58
N GLU A 26 18.31 -9.71 7.01
CA GLU A 26 18.96 -11.03 6.93
C GLU A 26 19.32 -11.42 5.48
N LEU A 27 18.44 -11.09 4.53
CA LEU A 27 18.62 -11.38 3.11
C LEU A 27 19.47 -10.32 2.37
N ASN A 28 19.99 -9.29 3.05
CA ASN A 28 20.70 -8.16 2.44
C ASN A 28 19.86 -7.39 1.40
N CYS A 29 18.54 -7.37 1.57
CA CYS A 29 17.59 -6.69 0.70
C CYS A 29 17.12 -5.33 1.23
N SER A 30 17.55 -4.89 2.42
CA SER A 30 17.06 -3.67 3.09
C SER A 30 17.04 -2.43 2.20
N ARG A 31 18.01 -2.26 1.29
CA ARG A 31 18.06 -1.11 0.37
C ARG A 31 16.87 -1.01 -0.60
N PHE A 32 16.22 -2.13 -0.88
CA PHE A 32 15.09 -2.24 -1.81
C PHE A 32 13.73 -2.14 -1.11
N ILE A 33 13.70 -2.29 0.21
CA ILE A 33 12.46 -2.26 0.98
C ILE A 33 12.17 -0.82 1.39
N ARG A 34 10.94 -0.39 1.14
CA ARG A 34 10.41 0.92 1.54
C ARG A 34 9.11 0.71 2.28
N THR A 35 8.83 1.63 3.21
CA THR A 35 7.52 1.73 3.86
C THR A 35 6.87 3.02 3.38
N GLY A 36 5.56 2.99 3.18
CA GLY A 36 4.84 4.12 2.61
C GLY A 36 3.33 3.90 2.55
N VAL A 37 2.64 4.85 1.93
CA VAL A 37 1.19 4.90 1.72
C VAL A 37 0.85 4.43 0.31
N TYR A 38 0.01 3.40 0.23
CA TYR A 38 -0.58 2.93 -1.02
C TYR A 38 -1.93 3.60 -1.26
N CYS A 39 -2.13 4.15 -2.45
CA CYS A 39 -3.41 4.67 -2.90
C CYS A 39 -4.04 3.71 -3.92
N MET A 40 -5.31 3.35 -3.71
CA MET A 40 -6.10 2.65 -4.71
C MET A 40 -6.88 3.67 -5.55
N VAL A 41 -6.77 3.55 -6.87
CA VAL A 41 -7.67 4.18 -7.85
C VAL A 41 -8.45 3.10 -8.60
N SER A 42 -9.53 3.47 -9.30
CA SER A 42 -10.35 2.48 -10.01
C SER A 42 -9.69 1.92 -11.28
N GLY A 43 -8.81 2.69 -11.92
CA GLY A 43 -8.32 2.37 -13.26
C GLY A 43 -9.42 2.38 -14.33
N PRO A 44 -9.21 1.73 -15.50
CA PRO A 44 -8.01 0.96 -15.89
C PRO A 44 -6.91 1.82 -16.53
N ASN A 45 -7.18 3.09 -16.85
CA ASN A 45 -6.13 3.98 -17.35
C ASN A 45 -5.15 4.32 -16.23
N PHE A 46 -3.89 4.51 -16.59
CA PHE A 46 -2.91 5.12 -15.70
C PHE A 46 -3.24 6.58 -15.44
N GLU A 47 -2.61 7.10 -14.40
CA GLU A 47 -2.78 8.46 -13.91
C GLU A 47 -2.21 9.45 -14.92
N THR A 48 -2.93 10.54 -15.13
CA THR A 48 -2.38 11.75 -15.74
C THR A 48 -1.34 12.40 -14.82
N ILE A 49 -0.51 13.29 -15.36
CA ILE A 49 0.48 14.05 -14.57
C ILE A 49 -0.20 14.87 -13.45
N ALA A 50 -1.40 15.40 -13.71
CA ALA A 50 -2.16 16.16 -12.73
C ALA A 50 -2.64 15.26 -11.58
N GLU A 51 -3.19 14.08 -11.89
CA GLU A 51 -3.60 13.08 -10.89
C GLU A 51 -2.40 12.56 -10.09
N ALA A 52 -1.27 12.27 -10.76
CA ALA A 52 -0.04 11.84 -10.09
C ALA A 52 0.46 12.88 -9.08
N ARG A 53 0.46 14.17 -9.45
CA ARG A 53 0.82 15.29 -8.55
C ARG A 53 -0.18 15.45 -7.40
N MET A 54 -1.47 15.27 -7.68
CA MET A 54 -2.51 15.28 -6.65
C MET A 54 -2.25 14.18 -5.62
N LEU A 55 -2.07 12.93 -6.05
CA LEU A 55 -1.81 11.79 -5.15
C LEU A 55 -0.53 11.98 -4.33
N LEU A 56 0.54 12.49 -4.96
CA LEU A 56 1.78 12.82 -4.25
C LEU A 56 1.56 13.90 -3.19
N THR A 57 0.79 14.95 -3.50
CA THR A 57 0.44 16.02 -2.56
C THR A 57 -0.38 15.51 -1.38
N LEU A 58 -1.22 14.50 -1.60
CA LEU A 58 -1.98 13.80 -0.55
C LEU A 58 -1.12 12.84 0.29
N GLY A 59 0.17 12.69 -0.02
CA GLY A 59 1.10 11.86 0.73
C GLY A 59 1.14 10.39 0.28
N CYS A 60 0.72 10.08 -0.95
CA CYS A 60 0.79 8.72 -1.49
C CYS A 60 2.20 8.42 -2.01
N ASP A 61 2.77 7.29 -1.60
CA ASP A 61 4.08 6.82 -2.06
C ASP A 61 3.99 5.86 -3.25
N SER A 62 2.87 5.14 -3.36
CA SER A 62 2.56 4.26 -4.49
C SER A 62 1.07 4.31 -4.83
N VAL A 63 0.76 4.01 -6.09
CA VAL A 63 -0.62 3.95 -6.61
C VAL A 63 -0.83 2.64 -7.33
N GLY A 64 -2.05 2.10 -7.25
CA GLY A 64 -2.47 0.97 -8.05
C GLY A 64 -3.98 0.82 -8.03
N MET A 65 -4.47 -0.33 -8.51
CA MET A 65 -5.89 -0.51 -8.83
C MET A 65 -6.54 -1.68 -8.09
N SER A 66 -5.95 -2.15 -6.99
CA SER A 66 -6.40 -3.33 -6.24
C SER A 66 -6.07 -3.22 -4.75
N MET A 67 -6.02 -4.35 -4.04
CA MET A 67 -5.54 -4.53 -2.67
C MET A 67 -6.48 -3.97 -1.58
N VAL A 68 -6.85 -2.69 -1.64
CA VAL A 68 -7.63 -2.04 -0.56
C VAL A 68 -8.98 -2.73 -0.28
N PRO A 69 -9.75 -3.21 -1.28
CA PRO A 69 -10.99 -3.93 -1.02
C PRO A 69 -10.75 -5.26 -0.27
N GLU A 70 -9.73 -6.02 -0.67
CA GLU A 70 -9.34 -7.27 -0.04
C GLU A 70 -8.86 -7.05 1.40
N VAL A 71 -8.05 -6.02 1.62
CA VAL A 71 -7.58 -5.61 2.95
C VAL A 71 -8.76 -5.25 3.85
N THR A 72 -9.74 -4.52 3.32
CA THR A 72 -10.95 -4.13 4.07
C THR A 72 -11.74 -5.35 4.52
N VAL A 73 -11.95 -6.33 3.64
CA VAL A 73 -12.66 -7.56 3.97
C VAL A 73 -11.87 -8.42 4.96
N ALA A 74 -10.54 -8.53 4.78
CA ALA A 74 -9.66 -9.26 5.67
C ALA A 74 -9.63 -8.66 7.08
N LYS A 75 -9.50 -7.33 7.19
CA LYS A 75 -9.58 -6.60 8.46
C LYS A 75 -10.94 -6.80 9.12
N HIS A 76 -12.02 -6.70 8.33
CA HIS A 76 -13.38 -6.91 8.82
C HIS A 76 -13.59 -8.30 9.40
N CYS A 77 -12.94 -9.35 8.90
CA CYS A 77 -13.03 -10.70 9.47
C CYS A 77 -11.94 -11.04 10.50
N GLY A 78 -11.14 -10.06 10.95
CA GLY A 78 -10.16 -10.23 12.01
C GLY A 78 -8.82 -10.86 11.57
N LEU A 79 -8.54 -10.90 10.27
CA LEU A 79 -7.25 -11.38 9.77
C LEU A 79 -6.16 -10.33 9.96
N ARG A 80 -4.93 -10.80 10.23
CA ARG A 80 -3.74 -9.96 10.15
C ARG A 80 -3.34 -9.80 8.69
N VAL A 81 -3.05 -8.58 8.27
CA VAL A 81 -2.74 -8.24 6.88
C VAL A 81 -1.34 -7.67 6.78
N LEU A 82 -0.60 -8.12 5.77
CA LEU A 82 0.61 -7.50 5.26
C LEU A 82 0.35 -7.04 3.82
N GLY A 83 0.58 -5.76 3.53
CA GLY A 83 0.53 -5.21 2.18
C GLY A 83 1.95 -5.03 1.64
N LEU A 84 2.23 -5.60 0.47
CA LEU A 84 3.49 -5.44 -0.25
C LEU A 84 3.20 -5.04 -1.69
N THR A 85 3.86 -3.98 -2.15
CA THR A 85 3.80 -3.53 -3.54
C THR A 85 5.18 -3.60 -4.17
N LEU A 86 5.28 -4.24 -5.33
CA LEU A 86 6.44 -4.12 -6.19
C LEU A 86 6.28 -2.87 -7.06
N ILE A 87 7.22 -1.94 -6.98
CA ILE A 87 7.21 -0.75 -7.85
C ILE A 87 7.68 -1.16 -9.24
N THR A 88 6.75 -1.21 -10.19
CA THR A 88 7.01 -1.65 -11.58
C THR A 88 7.39 -0.51 -12.51
N ASN A 89 7.03 0.72 -12.18
CA ASN A 89 7.35 1.92 -12.94
C ASN A 89 7.37 3.16 -12.02
N LYS A 90 7.99 4.23 -12.50
CA LYS A 90 7.94 5.56 -11.87
C LYS A 90 6.95 6.42 -12.65
N VAL A 91 5.92 6.94 -11.98
CA VAL A 91 4.90 7.79 -12.60
C VAL A 91 5.52 9.12 -13.05
N SER A 92 5.14 9.61 -14.23
CA SER A 92 5.63 10.91 -14.72
C SER A 92 5.00 12.06 -13.94
N LEU A 93 5.84 12.99 -13.50
CA LEU A 93 5.42 14.22 -12.84
C LEU A 93 5.61 15.47 -13.72
N ASN A 94 6.08 15.30 -14.95
CA ASN A 94 6.39 16.38 -15.89
C ASN A 94 5.77 16.08 -17.26
N TYR A 95 5.39 17.15 -17.98
CA TYR A 95 4.92 17.12 -19.36
C TYR A 95 6.10 17.02 -20.34
#